data_AF-A0A8J3P6Y9-F1
#
_entry.id   AF-A0A8J3P6Y9-F1
#
_cell.length_a   1.000
_cell.length_b   1.000
_cell.length_c   1.000
_cell.angle_alpha   90.00
_cell.angle_beta   90.00
_cell.angle_gamma   90.00
#
_symmetry.space_group_name_H-M   'P 1'
#
loop_
_entity.id
_entity.type
_entity.pdbx_description
1 polymer ?
#
loop_
_entity_poly.entity_id
_entity_poly.type
_entity_poly.pdbx_seq_one_letter_code
_entity_poly.pdbx_strand_id
1 'polypeptide(L)'
;MSQGEDVLALRDDLAARPDFEVTLRGYDKRQVEQYIARINAEVSSLSAERERALGQVRDLTERLKRQHTDLSELAELRQRPAQVERASFRHLGPMVDQILELAEKQAEAITTTTAQQMAHHKDEAEKILADAREQADRLRVESEGALERAEQELKRVHEQNAQQAEHARAEADALVEAARVRVQQEVEAARAQTQQEVSQWKANVERELTELRAAAERELAGQRTAVNQKNAALHAEAQQHAADLRRRADDQNAAHQQQLTVVQQEIRARRQALAQLQAELDIAQQRLVQSRQDGATAERDVAQLQQRLSETTQELNHEMHRLEEARRSAESAERHAVAVRARVQREAERVANLAAAAVMAAAVGGVETGEYPRVQMRPNPRHSAAEPDEVEVHAEQVEPVLELEGPAQVEDAVAEPVEGEPEQRHHEGDPELAEYANGRRDGELAVPAQRQPERVGADVE
;
A
#
# COMPACT_ATOMS: atom_id res chain seq x y z
N MET A 1 -70.07 -68.18 -37.74
CA MET A 1 -68.95 -67.33 -37.31
C MET A 1 -69.51 -66.27 -36.38
N SER A 2 -69.27 -66.34 -35.08
CA SER A 2 -69.84 -65.45 -34.07
C SER A 2 -68.82 -65.18 -32.96
N GLN A 3 -67.77 -64.43 -33.31
CA GLN A 3 -66.67 -64.04 -32.41
C GLN A 3 -66.16 -62.61 -32.69
N GLY A 4 -66.90 -61.83 -33.50
CA GLY A 4 -66.48 -60.49 -33.96
C GLY A 4 -67.39 -59.34 -33.49
N GLU A 5 -68.53 -59.62 -32.87
CA GLU A 5 -69.48 -58.59 -32.43
C GLU A 5 -69.30 -58.25 -30.93
N ASP A 6 -69.03 -59.25 -30.08
CA ASP A 6 -68.72 -59.04 -28.65
C ASP A 6 -67.50 -58.13 -28.42
N VAL A 7 -66.51 -58.18 -29.32
CA VAL A 7 -65.28 -57.36 -29.26
C VAL A 7 -65.55 -55.89 -29.57
N LEU A 8 -66.65 -55.57 -30.26
CA LEU A 8 -67.09 -54.20 -30.54
C LEU A 8 -68.01 -53.67 -29.43
N ALA A 9 -68.91 -54.51 -28.90
CA ALA A 9 -69.76 -54.14 -27.77
C ALA A 9 -68.94 -53.72 -26.53
N LEU A 10 -67.81 -54.39 -26.27
CA LEU A 10 -66.88 -54.06 -25.18
C LEU A 10 -66.07 -52.76 -25.41
N ARG A 11 -66.31 -52.02 -26.50
CA ARG A 11 -65.55 -50.81 -26.88
C ARG A 11 -66.29 -49.50 -26.57
N ASP A 12 -67.63 -49.48 -26.51
CA ASP A 12 -68.38 -48.26 -26.18
C ASP A 12 -68.18 -47.82 -24.72
N ASP A 13 -67.87 -48.75 -23.81
CA ASP A 13 -67.45 -48.45 -22.43
C ASP A 13 -66.13 -47.63 -22.36
N LEU A 14 -65.35 -47.55 -23.45
CA LEU A 14 -64.17 -46.70 -23.56
C LEU A 14 -64.50 -45.23 -23.92
N ALA A 15 -65.76 -44.81 -23.76
CA ALA A 15 -66.14 -43.40 -23.68
C ALA A 15 -65.55 -42.69 -22.44
N ALA A 16 -65.09 -43.45 -21.44
CA ALA A 16 -64.22 -42.94 -20.39
C ALA A 16 -62.87 -42.48 -20.99
N ARG A 17 -62.45 -41.24 -20.71
CA ARG A 17 -61.16 -40.70 -21.19
C ARG A 17 -60.01 -41.64 -20.77
N PRO A 18 -59.14 -42.07 -21.70
CA PRO A 18 -57.92 -42.78 -21.32
C PRO A 18 -56.93 -41.79 -20.70
N ASP A 19 -56.88 -41.76 -19.36
CA ASP A 19 -55.88 -40.99 -18.63
C ASP A 19 -54.50 -41.68 -18.72
N PHE A 20 -53.67 -41.18 -19.63
CA PHE A 20 -52.29 -41.62 -19.81
C PHE A 20 -51.38 -41.09 -18.69
N GLU A 21 -50.50 -41.94 -18.16
CA GLU A 21 -49.51 -41.54 -17.15
C GLU A 21 -48.48 -40.55 -17.74
N VAL A 22 -48.35 -39.39 -17.11
CA VAL A 22 -47.48 -38.30 -17.58
C VAL A 22 -46.09 -38.43 -16.95
N THR A 23 -45.14 -38.93 -17.72
CA THR A 23 -43.72 -39.04 -17.32
C THR A 23 -42.92 -37.80 -17.70
N LEU A 24 -41.71 -37.64 -17.15
CA LEU A 24 -40.85 -36.45 -17.30
C LEU A 24 -40.44 -36.14 -18.76
N ARG A 25 -40.64 -37.07 -19.70
CA ARG A 25 -40.38 -36.88 -21.13
C ARG A 25 -41.32 -37.76 -21.95
N GLY A 26 -42.39 -37.18 -22.48
CA GLY A 26 -43.41 -37.87 -23.27
C GLY A 26 -43.82 -37.10 -24.52
N TYR A 27 -44.91 -37.55 -25.17
CA TYR A 27 -45.50 -36.89 -26.33
C TYR A 27 -46.28 -35.62 -25.94
N ASP A 28 -46.40 -34.66 -26.87
CA ASP A 28 -47.24 -33.48 -26.67
C ASP A 28 -48.72 -33.89 -26.58
N LYS A 29 -49.32 -33.64 -25.41
CA LYS A 29 -50.72 -33.92 -25.12
C LYS A 29 -51.67 -33.38 -26.19
N ARG A 30 -51.42 -32.19 -26.74
CA ARG A 30 -52.31 -31.58 -27.75
C ARG A 30 -52.26 -32.33 -29.09
N GLN A 31 -51.09 -32.84 -29.46
CA GLN A 31 -50.91 -33.65 -30.67
C GLN A 31 -51.53 -35.04 -30.49
N VAL A 32 -51.40 -35.64 -29.30
CA VAL A 32 -52.05 -36.92 -28.95
C VAL A 32 -53.58 -36.78 -28.95
N GLU A 33 -54.13 -35.71 -28.35
CA GLU A 33 -55.57 -35.43 -28.36
C GLU A 33 -56.11 -35.24 -29.79
N GLN A 34 -55.41 -34.48 -30.64
CA GLN A 34 -55.77 -34.30 -32.06
C GLN A 34 -55.69 -35.62 -32.86
N TYR A 35 -54.67 -36.45 -32.61
CA TYR A 35 -54.52 -37.75 -33.26
C TYR A 35 -55.62 -38.73 -32.84
N ILE A 36 -55.93 -38.82 -31.54
CA ILE A 36 -57.03 -39.65 -31.04
C ILE A 36 -58.38 -39.18 -31.59
N ALA A 37 -58.63 -37.87 -31.63
CA ALA A 37 -59.86 -37.33 -32.23
C ALA A 37 -60.00 -37.71 -33.72
N ARG A 38 -58.91 -37.65 -34.49
CA ARG A 38 -58.87 -38.10 -35.89
C ARG A 38 -59.16 -39.60 -36.02
N ILE A 39 -58.48 -40.44 -35.25
CA ILE A 39 -58.66 -41.90 -35.30
C ILE A 39 -60.08 -42.31 -34.89
N ASN A 40 -60.66 -41.64 -33.88
CA ASN A 40 -62.05 -41.89 -33.49
C ASN A 40 -63.03 -41.53 -34.60
N ALA A 41 -62.85 -40.39 -35.28
CA ALA A 41 -63.67 -40.01 -36.44
C ALA A 41 -63.54 -41.01 -37.61
N GLU A 42 -62.33 -41.52 -37.86
CA GLU A 42 -62.05 -42.53 -38.88
C GLU A 42 -62.74 -43.87 -38.54
N VAL A 43 -62.66 -44.31 -37.27
CA VAL A 43 -63.40 -45.50 -36.78
C VAL A 43 -64.92 -45.32 -36.92
N SER A 44 -65.48 -44.14 -36.61
CA SER A 44 -66.91 -43.85 -36.79
C SER A 44 -67.34 -43.81 -38.26
N SER A 45 -66.46 -43.41 -39.19
CA SER A 45 -66.76 -43.50 -40.63
C SER A 45 -66.77 -44.95 -41.11
N LEU A 46 -65.81 -45.77 -40.67
CA LEU A 46 -65.68 -47.18 -41.03
C LEU A 46 -66.80 -48.05 -40.42
N SER A 47 -67.30 -47.73 -39.22
CA SER A 47 -68.47 -48.41 -38.65
C SER A 47 -69.74 -48.09 -39.45
N ALA A 48 -69.97 -46.82 -39.79
CA ALA A 48 -71.10 -46.42 -40.62
C ALA A 48 -71.04 -47.01 -42.05
N GLU A 49 -69.85 -47.22 -42.61
CA GLU A 49 -69.68 -47.94 -43.88
C GLU A 49 -69.98 -49.45 -43.74
N ARG A 50 -69.50 -50.10 -42.66
CA ARG A 50 -69.84 -51.50 -42.33
C ARG A 50 -71.35 -51.66 -42.20
N GLU A 51 -72.05 -50.75 -41.55
CA GLU A 51 -73.50 -50.80 -41.38
C GLU A 51 -74.26 -50.67 -42.70
N ARG A 52 -73.85 -49.74 -43.58
CA ARG A 52 -74.42 -49.61 -44.94
C ARG A 52 -74.23 -50.88 -45.76
N ALA A 53 -73.03 -51.48 -45.71
CA ALA A 53 -72.74 -52.74 -46.40
C ALA A 53 -73.57 -53.92 -45.86
N LEU A 54 -73.74 -54.02 -44.53
CA LEU A 54 -74.60 -55.03 -43.92
C LEU A 54 -76.09 -54.82 -44.27
N GLY A 55 -76.54 -53.57 -44.43
CA GLY A 55 -77.86 -53.25 -44.99
C GLY A 55 -78.04 -53.77 -46.40
N GLN A 56 -77.10 -53.48 -47.31
CA GLN A 56 -77.14 -53.95 -48.71
C GLN A 56 -77.18 -55.49 -48.81
N VAL A 57 -76.46 -56.22 -47.95
CA VAL A 57 -76.50 -57.69 -47.90
C VAL A 57 -77.89 -58.21 -47.47
N ARG A 58 -78.56 -57.53 -46.51
CA ARG A 58 -79.93 -57.88 -46.10
C ARG A 58 -80.93 -57.64 -47.24
N ASP A 59 -80.87 -56.49 -47.90
CA ASP A 59 -81.73 -56.15 -49.05
C ASP A 59 -81.62 -57.16 -50.20
N LEU A 60 -80.39 -57.55 -50.57
CA LEU A 60 -80.14 -58.55 -51.61
C LEU A 60 -80.68 -59.93 -51.19
N THR A 61 -80.54 -60.30 -49.91
CA THR A 61 -81.08 -61.54 -49.35
C THR A 61 -82.62 -61.58 -49.42
N GLU A 62 -83.30 -60.45 -49.20
CA GLU A 62 -84.75 -60.38 -49.38
C GLU A 62 -85.18 -60.48 -50.84
N ARG A 63 -84.48 -59.82 -51.77
CA ARG A 63 -84.79 -59.89 -53.21
C ARG A 63 -84.72 -61.32 -53.74
N LEU A 64 -83.68 -62.07 -53.35
CA LEU A 64 -83.52 -63.48 -53.71
C LEU A 64 -84.65 -64.37 -53.14
N LYS A 65 -85.13 -64.10 -51.92
CA LYS A 65 -86.27 -64.82 -51.34
C LYS A 65 -87.56 -64.60 -52.12
N ARG A 66 -87.85 -63.35 -52.51
CA ARG A 66 -89.06 -62.99 -53.29
C ARG A 66 -89.05 -63.69 -54.65
N GLN A 67 -87.95 -63.59 -55.40
CA GLN A 67 -87.80 -64.26 -56.69
C GLN A 67 -87.95 -65.80 -56.62
N HIS A 68 -87.60 -66.43 -55.49
CA HIS A 68 -87.80 -67.86 -55.31
C HIS A 68 -89.28 -68.24 -55.16
N THR A 69 -90.08 -67.38 -54.50
CA THR A 69 -91.54 -67.54 -54.41
C THR A 69 -92.21 -67.33 -55.77
N ASP A 70 -91.87 -66.26 -56.49
CA ASP A 70 -92.48 -65.94 -57.80
C ASP A 70 -92.32 -67.12 -58.81
N LEU A 71 -91.18 -67.81 -58.75
CA LEU A 71 -90.89 -68.97 -59.59
C LEU A 71 -91.67 -70.24 -59.21
N SER A 72 -92.11 -70.39 -57.95
CA SER A 72 -92.90 -71.56 -57.54
C SER A 72 -94.36 -71.45 -57.99
N GLU A 73 -94.97 -70.26 -57.91
CA GLU A 73 -96.35 -70.02 -58.38
C GLU A 73 -96.49 -70.30 -59.90
N LEU A 74 -95.50 -69.88 -60.69
CA LEU A 74 -95.44 -70.15 -62.13
C LEU A 74 -95.31 -71.64 -62.47
N ALA A 75 -94.80 -72.47 -61.55
CA ALA A 75 -94.70 -73.92 -61.75
C ALA A 75 -96.03 -74.64 -61.53
N GLU A 76 -96.87 -74.17 -60.59
CA GLU A 76 -98.19 -74.77 -60.32
C GLU A 76 -99.19 -74.50 -61.45
N LEU A 77 -99.23 -73.27 -61.97
CA LEU A 77 -100.12 -72.86 -63.06
C LEU A 77 -99.93 -73.72 -64.33
N ARG A 78 -98.75 -74.31 -64.51
CA ARG A 78 -98.37 -75.08 -65.70
C ARG A 78 -98.89 -76.53 -65.72
N GLN A 79 -99.47 -77.02 -64.62
CA GLN A 79 -99.86 -78.43 -64.45
C GLN A 79 -101.31 -78.78 -64.86
N ARG A 80 -102.04 -77.86 -65.52
CA ARG A 80 -103.46 -78.07 -65.93
C ARG A 80 -103.63 -78.29 -67.44
N PRO A 81 -103.73 -79.54 -67.93
CA PRO A 81 -104.12 -79.83 -69.31
C PRO A 81 -105.65 -79.79 -69.50
N ALA A 82 -106.10 -79.26 -70.63
CA ALA A 82 -107.51 -79.33 -71.06
C ALA A 82 -107.66 -80.28 -72.26
N GLN A 83 -108.81 -80.98 -72.34
CA GLN A 83 -109.12 -81.96 -73.38
C GLN A 83 -110.03 -81.37 -74.46
N VAL A 84 -109.90 -81.84 -75.71
CA VAL A 84 -110.81 -81.53 -76.82
C VAL A 84 -111.05 -82.80 -77.63
N GLU A 85 -112.32 -83.15 -77.84
CA GLU A 85 -112.73 -84.35 -78.58
C GLU A 85 -112.79 -84.12 -80.11
N ARG A 86 -112.75 -85.22 -80.88
CA ARG A 86 -112.89 -85.21 -82.34
C ARG A 86 -114.29 -85.68 -82.75
N ALA A 87 -115.02 -84.86 -83.51
CA ALA A 87 -116.26 -85.29 -84.18
C ALA A 87 -115.96 -86.12 -85.45
N SER A 88 -116.86 -87.05 -85.82
CA SER A 88 -116.59 -88.03 -86.88
C SER A 88 -116.98 -87.54 -88.29
N PHE A 89 -116.20 -87.94 -89.29
CA PHE A 89 -116.33 -87.50 -90.67
C PHE A 89 -116.99 -88.57 -91.57
N ARG A 90 -118.26 -88.38 -92.00
CA ARG A 90 -118.94 -89.34 -92.92
C ARG A 90 -119.86 -88.78 -94.01
N HIS A 91 -119.96 -87.44 -94.17
CA HIS A 91 -120.71 -86.80 -95.27
C HIS A 91 -119.83 -85.84 -96.11
N LEU A 92 -118.51 -86.08 -96.11
CA LEU A 92 -117.47 -85.20 -96.66
C LEU A 92 -117.26 -85.41 -98.17
N GLY A 93 -118.33 -85.39 -98.95
CA GLY A 93 -118.29 -85.29 -100.41
C GLY A 93 -118.68 -83.87 -100.83
N PRO A 94 -119.86 -83.65 -101.45
CA PRO A 94 -120.26 -82.33 -101.96
C PRO A 94 -120.32 -81.24 -100.89
N MET A 95 -120.68 -81.59 -99.65
CA MET A 95 -120.66 -80.64 -98.53
C MET A 95 -119.23 -80.25 -98.13
N VAL A 96 -118.22 -81.09 -98.36
CA VAL A 96 -116.82 -80.70 -98.22
C VAL A 96 -116.33 -79.86 -99.38
N ASP A 97 -116.70 -80.16 -100.63
CA ASP A 97 -116.34 -79.29 -101.76
C ASP A 97 -116.92 -77.88 -101.57
N GLN A 98 -118.16 -77.78 -101.07
CA GLN A 98 -118.83 -76.52 -100.79
C GLN A 98 -118.34 -75.84 -99.48
N ILE A 99 -117.94 -76.61 -98.46
CA ILE A 99 -117.22 -76.07 -97.29
C ILE A 99 -115.82 -75.61 -97.69
N LEU A 100 -115.14 -76.26 -98.65
CA LEU A 100 -113.83 -75.86 -99.15
C LEU A 100 -113.93 -74.58 -99.97
N GLU A 101 -114.88 -74.46 -100.91
CA GLU A 101 -115.09 -73.22 -101.68
C GLU A 101 -115.47 -72.05 -100.76
N LEU A 102 -116.29 -72.30 -99.74
CA LEU A 102 -116.70 -71.27 -98.77
C LEU A 102 -115.59 -70.96 -97.74
N ALA A 103 -114.78 -71.95 -97.35
CA ALA A 103 -113.60 -71.76 -96.51
C ALA A 103 -112.43 -71.13 -97.29
N GLU A 104 -112.34 -71.32 -98.61
CA GLU A 104 -111.38 -70.66 -99.49
C GLU A 104 -111.74 -69.19 -99.62
N LYS A 105 -113.02 -68.86 -99.90
CA LYS A 105 -113.53 -67.48 -99.86
C LYS A 105 -113.41 -66.83 -98.47
N GLN A 106 -113.63 -67.60 -97.40
CA GLN A 106 -113.38 -67.11 -96.04
C GLN A 106 -111.87 -66.97 -95.75
N ALA A 107 -111.00 -67.82 -96.30
CA ALA A 107 -109.55 -67.69 -96.16
C ALA A 107 -109.01 -66.50 -96.96
N GLU A 108 -109.53 -66.22 -98.17
CA GLU A 108 -109.26 -64.99 -98.92
C GLU A 108 -109.74 -63.76 -98.14
N ALA A 109 -110.95 -63.78 -97.58
CA ALA A 109 -111.48 -62.68 -96.78
C ALA A 109 -110.66 -62.47 -95.48
N ILE A 110 -110.29 -63.54 -94.78
CA ILE A 110 -109.46 -63.50 -93.57
C ILE A 110 -108.05 -63.03 -93.92
N THR A 111 -107.38 -63.60 -94.92
CA THR A 111 -106.02 -63.18 -95.31
C THR A 111 -106.00 -61.75 -95.82
N THR A 112 -107.00 -61.29 -96.57
CA THR A 112 -107.12 -59.89 -97.01
C THR A 112 -107.34 -58.95 -95.83
N THR A 113 -108.27 -59.27 -94.92
CA THR A 113 -108.55 -58.45 -93.72
C THR A 113 -107.36 -58.43 -92.78
N THR A 114 -106.70 -59.57 -92.57
CA THR A 114 -105.49 -59.68 -91.73
C THR A 114 -104.31 -58.98 -92.38
N ALA A 115 -104.18 -58.99 -93.72
CA ALA A 115 -103.17 -58.20 -94.44
C ALA A 115 -103.42 -56.70 -94.30
N GLN A 116 -104.67 -56.24 -94.36
CA GLN A 116 -105.04 -54.85 -94.09
C GLN A 116 -104.77 -54.44 -92.64
N GLN A 117 -105.09 -55.30 -91.66
CA GLN A 117 -104.78 -55.07 -90.24
C GLN A 117 -103.27 -55.08 -89.97
N MET A 118 -102.52 -56.00 -90.59
CA MET A 118 -101.06 -56.02 -90.52
C MET A 118 -100.41 -54.80 -91.22
N ALA A 119 -101.02 -54.26 -92.27
CA ALA A 119 -100.58 -53.01 -92.87
C ALA A 119 -100.86 -51.83 -91.93
N HIS A 120 -102.08 -51.71 -91.40
CA HIS A 120 -102.45 -50.66 -90.45
C HIS A 120 -101.55 -50.66 -89.21
N HIS A 121 -101.32 -51.82 -88.59
CA HIS A 121 -100.44 -51.93 -87.43
C HIS A 121 -98.96 -51.71 -87.76
N LYS A 122 -98.51 -51.93 -89.01
CA LYS A 122 -97.19 -51.50 -89.46
C LYS A 122 -97.13 -49.98 -89.61
N ASP A 123 -98.10 -49.37 -90.28
CA ASP A 123 -98.19 -47.91 -90.44
C ASP A 123 -98.26 -47.20 -89.08
N GLU A 124 -98.97 -47.77 -88.10
CA GLU A 124 -99.02 -47.28 -86.71
C GLU A 124 -97.67 -47.45 -86.00
N ALA A 125 -97.05 -48.63 -86.08
CA ALA A 125 -95.74 -48.87 -85.47
C ALA A 125 -94.63 -48.02 -86.11
N GLU A 126 -94.65 -47.81 -87.43
CA GLU A 126 -93.71 -46.96 -88.15
C GLU A 126 -93.89 -45.48 -87.78
N LYS A 127 -95.12 -44.99 -87.59
CA LYS A 127 -95.39 -43.65 -87.03
C LYS A 127 -94.85 -43.53 -85.60
N ILE A 128 -95.17 -44.46 -84.71
CA ILE A 128 -94.70 -44.45 -83.32
C ILE A 128 -93.16 -44.51 -83.26
N LEU A 129 -92.51 -45.29 -84.14
CA LEU A 129 -91.05 -45.33 -84.27
C LEU A 129 -90.46 -44.05 -84.87
N ALA A 130 -91.16 -43.35 -85.77
CA ALA A 130 -90.75 -42.06 -86.30
C ALA A 130 -90.86 -40.96 -85.21
N ASP A 131 -92.00 -40.87 -84.53
CA ASP A 131 -92.25 -39.92 -83.44
C ASP A 131 -91.26 -40.13 -82.29
N ALA A 132 -90.99 -41.39 -81.90
CA ALA A 132 -90.02 -41.72 -80.86
C ALA A 132 -88.57 -41.39 -81.28
N ARG A 133 -88.22 -41.53 -82.56
CA ARG A 133 -86.91 -41.09 -83.09
C ARG A 133 -86.80 -39.58 -83.07
N GLU A 134 -87.82 -38.85 -83.52
CA GLU A 134 -87.79 -37.39 -83.51
C GLU A 134 -87.70 -36.84 -82.08
N GLN A 135 -88.43 -37.42 -81.13
CA GLN A 135 -88.32 -37.09 -79.71
C GLN A 135 -86.91 -37.40 -79.16
N ALA A 136 -86.32 -38.55 -79.51
CA ALA A 136 -84.97 -38.90 -79.10
C ALA A 136 -83.91 -37.95 -79.67
N ASP A 137 -83.99 -37.59 -80.96
CA ASP A 137 -83.07 -36.66 -81.60
C ASP A 137 -83.23 -35.22 -81.07
N ARG A 138 -84.47 -34.76 -80.82
CA ARG A 138 -84.73 -33.47 -80.15
C ARG A 138 -84.09 -33.44 -78.75
N LEU A 139 -84.32 -34.46 -77.92
CA LEU A 139 -83.71 -34.59 -76.59
C LEU A 139 -82.18 -34.70 -76.67
N ARG A 140 -81.63 -35.32 -77.72
CA ARG A 140 -80.18 -35.37 -77.96
C ARG A 140 -79.62 -33.97 -78.22
N VAL A 141 -80.21 -33.21 -79.14
CA VAL A 141 -79.77 -31.83 -79.45
C VAL A 141 -79.97 -30.88 -78.26
N GLU A 142 -81.06 -31.03 -77.51
CA GLU A 142 -81.30 -30.25 -76.29
C GLU A 142 -80.28 -30.55 -75.18
N SER A 143 -79.90 -31.83 -75.00
CA SER A 143 -78.89 -32.23 -74.01
C SER A 143 -77.46 -31.90 -74.45
N GLU A 144 -77.11 -32.09 -75.72
CA GLU A 144 -75.85 -31.61 -76.34
C GLU A 144 -75.70 -30.10 -76.11
N GLY A 145 -76.71 -29.31 -76.48
CA GLY A 145 -76.70 -27.86 -76.28
C GLY A 145 -76.76 -27.41 -74.82
N ALA A 146 -77.25 -28.24 -73.89
CA ALA A 146 -77.20 -27.97 -72.45
C ALA A 146 -75.81 -28.27 -71.86
N LEU A 147 -75.16 -29.35 -72.30
CA LEU A 147 -73.78 -29.68 -71.94
C LEU A 147 -72.80 -28.61 -72.44
N GLU A 148 -72.94 -28.13 -73.68
CA GLU A 148 -72.12 -27.03 -74.20
C GLU A 148 -72.25 -25.74 -73.38
N ARG A 149 -73.47 -25.42 -72.92
CA ARG A 149 -73.72 -24.28 -72.02
C ARG A 149 -73.07 -24.48 -70.66
N ALA A 150 -73.26 -25.65 -70.04
CA ALA A 150 -72.64 -25.98 -68.76
C ALA A 150 -71.09 -25.96 -68.84
N GLU A 151 -70.51 -26.44 -69.94
CA GLU A 151 -69.07 -26.33 -70.19
C GLU A 151 -68.60 -24.88 -70.33
N GLN A 152 -69.33 -24.03 -71.05
CA GLN A 152 -68.99 -22.61 -71.20
C GLN A 152 -69.09 -21.83 -69.88
N GLU A 153 -70.10 -22.13 -69.07
CA GLU A 153 -70.24 -21.56 -67.72
C GLU A 153 -69.13 -22.04 -66.80
N LEU A 154 -68.82 -23.35 -66.81
CA LEU A 154 -67.70 -23.92 -66.04
C LEU A 154 -66.35 -23.30 -66.43
N LYS A 155 -66.09 -23.09 -67.73
CA LYS A 155 -64.88 -22.41 -68.24
C LYS A 155 -64.81 -20.97 -67.73
N ARG A 156 -65.89 -20.18 -67.86
CA ARG A 156 -65.96 -18.80 -67.34
C ARG A 156 -65.77 -18.73 -65.81
N VAL A 157 -66.37 -19.65 -65.06
CA VAL A 157 -66.23 -19.71 -63.60
C VAL A 157 -64.81 -20.10 -63.20
N HIS A 158 -64.15 -21.00 -63.94
CA HIS A 158 -62.72 -21.29 -63.72
C HIS A 158 -61.82 -20.10 -64.05
N GLU A 159 -62.05 -19.41 -65.17
CA GLU A 159 -61.30 -18.20 -65.55
C GLU A 159 -61.45 -17.08 -64.51
N GLN A 160 -62.68 -16.83 -64.03
CA GLN A 160 -62.95 -15.85 -62.98
C GLN A 160 -62.31 -16.24 -61.63
N ASN A 161 -62.41 -17.51 -61.21
CA ASN A 161 -61.74 -17.97 -60.00
C ASN A 161 -60.20 -17.92 -60.11
N ALA A 162 -59.64 -18.19 -61.29
CA ALA A 162 -58.20 -18.06 -61.53
C ALA A 162 -57.75 -16.60 -61.41
N GLN A 163 -58.46 -15.67 -62.06
CA GLN A 163 -58.19 -14.23 -61.98
C GLN A 163 -58.33 -13.70 -60.54
N GLN A 164 -59.35 -14.13 -59.79
CA GLN A 164 -59.51 -13.76 -58.38
C GLN A 164 -58.39 -14.35 -57.50
N ALA A 165 -57.96 -15.59 -57.75
CA ALA A 165 -56.86 -16.21 -57.02
C ALA A 165 -55.50 -15.55 -57.34
N GLU A 166 -55.27 -15.12 -58.58
CA GLU A 166 -54.07 -14.37 -58.97
C GLU A 166 -54.09 -12.96 -58.37
N HIS A 167 -55.23 -12.26 -58.39
CA HIS A 167 -55.37 -10.95 -57.77
C HIS A 167 -55.14 -11.00 -56.25
N ALA A 168 -55.78 -11.95 -55.56
CA ALA A 168 -55.61 -12.13 -54.11
C ALA A 168 -54.17 -12.54 -53.72
N ARG A 169 -53.46 -13.29 -54.58
CA ARG A 169 -52.02 -13.56 -54.41
C ARG A 169 -51.18 -12.29 -54.57
N ALA A 170 -51.42 -11.53 -55.63
CA ALA A 170 -50.69 -10.28 -55.88
C ALA A 170 -50.90 -9.24 -54.76
N GLU A 171 -52.12 -9.16 -54.19
CA GLU A 171 -52.40 -8.34 -53.01
C GLU A 171 -51.68 -8.87 -51.76
N ALA A 172 -51.71 -10.18 -51.51
CA ALA A 172 -51.00 -10.79 -50.38
C ALA A 172 -49.48 -10.58 -50.47
N ASP A 173 -48.88 -10.79 -51.64
CA ASP A 173 -47.46 -10.57 -51.89
C ASP A 173 -47.09 -9.08 -51.73
N ALA A 174 -47.92 -8.16 -52.25
CA ALA A 174 -47.72 -6.72 -52.07
C ALA A 174 -47.82 -6.28 -50.60
N LEU A 175 -48.74 -6.87 -49.82
CA LEU A 175 -48.85 -6.63 -48.37
C LEU A 175 -47.66 -7.21 -47.61
N VAL A 176 -47.15 -8.39 -48.00
CA VAL A 176 -45.95 -9.00 -47.41
C VAL A 176 -44.70 -8.16 -47.70
N GLU A 177 -44.51 -7.67 -48.93
CA GLU A 177 -43.39 -6.77 -49.24
C GLU A 177 -43.52 -5.41 -48.56
N ALA A 178 -44.72 -4.82 -48.50
CA ALA A 178 -44.95 -3.60 -47.74
C ALA A 178 -44.65 -3.78 -46.24
N ALA A 179 -44.98 -4.93 -45.66
CA ALA A 179 -44.63 -5.28 -44.29
C ALA A 179 -43.12 -5.49 -44.10
N ARG A 180 -42.44 -6.20 -45.03
CA ARG A 180 -40.98 -6.39 -45.04
C ARG A 180 -40.24 -5.06 -45.08
N VAL A 181 -40.64 -4.15 -45.97
CA VAL A 181 -40.03 -2.81 -46.08
C VAL A 181 -40.25 -1.99 -44.81
N ARG A 182 -41.45 -2.01 -44.20
CA ARG A 182 -41.70 -1.32 -42.93
C ARG A 182 -40.82 -1.86 -41.79
N VAL A 183 -40.78 -3.18 -41.62
CA VAL A 183 -39.94 -3.82 -40.58
C VAL A 183 -38.45 -3.50 -40.80
N GLN A 184 -37.97 -3.50 -42.05
CA GLN A 184 -36.61 -3.10 -42.37
C GLN A 184 -36.34 -1.63 -42.00
N GLN A 185 -37.26 -0.71 -42.33
CA GLN A 185 -37.16 0.71 -41.98
C GLN A 185 -37.19 0.94 -40.46
N GLU A 186 -38.05 0.24 -39.72
CA GLU A 186 -38.11 0.29 -38.27
C GLU A 186 -36.83 -0.26 -37.63
N VAL A 187 -36.27 -1.35 -38.15
CA VAL A 187 -34.99 -1.91 -37.69
C VAL A 187 -33.81 -0.99 -38.01
N GLU A 188 -33.80 -0.31 -39.16
CA GLU A 188 -32.78 0.68 -39.52
C GLU A 188 -32.89 1.95 -38.66
N ALA A 189 -34.11 2.44 -38.41
CA ALA A 189 -34.36 3.58 -37.52
C ALA A 189 -33.94 3.27 -36.07
N ALA A 190 -34.31 2.09 -35.54
CA ALA A 190 -33.90 1.65 -34.21
C ALA A 190 -32.37 1.50 -34.11
N ARG A 191 -31.71 0.92 -35.11
CA ARG A 191 -30.24 0.84 -35.18
C ARG A 191 -29.59 2.23 -35.19
N ALA A 192 -30.13 3.17 -35.96
CA ALA A 192 -29.64 4.54 -36.01
C ALA A 192 -29.80 5.26 -34.66
N GLN A 193 -30.95 5.08 -33.99
CA GLN A 193 -31.20 5.59 -32.65
C GLN A 193 -30.22 5.01 -31.62
N THR A 194 -30.09 3.69 -31.51
CA THR A 194 -29.13 3.06 -30.59
C THR A 194 -27.68 3.45 -30.90
N GLN A 195 -27.31 3.60 -32.18
CA GLN A 195 -25.97 4.09 -32.56
C GLN A 195 -25.76 5.56 -32.16
N GLN A 196 -26.79 6.40 -32.28
CA GLN A 196 -26.76 7.78 -31.79
C GLN A 196 -26.63 7.81 -30.25
N GLU A 197 -27.45 7.07 -29.52
CA GLU A 197 -27.40 6.96 -28.05
C GLU A 197 -26.01 6.48 -27.56
N VAL A 198 -25.47 5.43 -28.17
CA VAL A 198 -24.12 4.93 -27.87
C VAL A 198 -23.04 5.96 -28.20
N SER A 199 -23.20 6.76 -29.26
CA SER A 199 -22.25 7.84 -29.58
C SER A 199 -22.33 9.01 -28.59
N GLN A 200 -23.54 9.38 -28.13
CA GLN A 200 -23.75 10.40 -27.12
C GLN A 200 -23.23 9.96 -25.75
N TRP A 201 -23.50 8.72 -25.36
CA TRP A 201 -23.01 8.14 -24.11
C TRP A 201 -21.48 8.05 -24.09
N LYS A 202 -20.85 7.58 -25.18
CA LYS A 202 -19.38 7.62 -25.33
C LYS A 202 -18.83 9.03 -25.19
N ALA A 203 -19.40 10.00 -25.92
CA ALA A 203 -18.95 11.38 -25.83
C ALA A 203 -19.17 12.02 -24.45
N ASN A 204 -20.16 11.57 -23.67
CA ASN A 204 -20.37 11.98 -22.28
C ASN A 204 -19.30 11.36 -21.37
N VAL A 205 -19.09 10.05 -21.43
CA VAL A 205 -18.08 9.33 -20.65
C VAL A 205 -16.66 9.83 -20.97
N GLU A 206 -16.36 10.14 -22.23
CA GLU A 206 -15.09 10.76 -22.64
C GLU A 206 -14.91 12.14 -22.01
N ARG A 207 -15.96 12.99 -21.97
CA ARG A 207 -15.94 14.29 -21.29
C ARG A 207 -15.74 14.13 -19.79
N GLU A 208 -16.55 13.33 -19.11
CA GLU A 208 -16.43 13.04 -17.68
C GLU A 208 -15.02 12.51 -17.32
N LEU A 209 -14.46 11.61 -18.14
CA LEU A 209 -13.11 11.09 -17.95
C LEU A 209 -12.02 12.16 -18.16
N THR A 210 -12.19 13.09 -19.10
CA THR A 210 -11.27 14.24 -19.24
C THR A 210 -11.40 15.24 -18.09
N GLU A 211 -12.61 15.47 -17.56
CA GLU A 211 -12.86 16.36 -16.44
C GLU A 211 -12.29 15.80 -15.13
N LEU A 212 -12.49 14.51 -14.87
CA LEU A 212 -11.90 13.79 -13.73
C LEU A 212 -10.37 13.78 -13.78
N ARG A 213 -9.77 13.53 -14.96
CA ARG A 213 -8.32 13.63 -15.17
C ARG A 213 -7.80 15.04 -14.90
N ALA A 214 -8.44 16.06 -15.48
CA ALA A 214 -8.05 17.45 -15.27
C ALA A 214 -8.26 17.92 -13.81
N ALA A 215 -9.23 17.35 -13.08
CA ALA A 215 -9.39 17.60 -11.65
C ALA A 215 -8.25 16.97 -10.83
N ALA A 216 -7.93 15.70 -11.06
CA ALA A 216 -6.83 15.00 -10.39
C ALA A 216 -5.45 15.63 -10.71
N GLU A 217 -5.23 16.07 -11.95
CA GLU A 217 -4.01 16.80 -12.33
C GLU A 217 -3.88 18.15 -11.60
N ARG A 218 -4.98 18.90 -11.44
CA ARG A 218 -5.00 20.14 -10.63
C ARG A 218 -4.74 19.86 -9.16
N GLU A 219 -5.29 18.79 -8.61
CA GLU A 219 -5.05 18.43 -7.21
C GLU A 219 -3.59 18.02 -7.00
N LEU A 220 -3.04 17.13 -7.84
CA LEU A 220 -1.63 16.74 -7.78
C LEU A 220 -0.68 17.94 -7.99
N ALA A 221 -1.03 18.89 -8.85
CA ALA A 221 -0.29 20.15 -8.98
C ALA A 221 -0.37 21.00 -7.70
N GLY A 222 -1.56 21.13 -7.09
CA GLY A 222 -1.77 21.81 -5.82
C GLY A 222 -0.96 21.19 -4.68
N GLN A 223 -1.07 19.88 -4.48
CA GLN A 223 -0.29 19.11 -3.50
C GLN A 223 1.22 19.30 -3.73
N ARG A 224 1.71 19.22 -4.97
CA ARG A 224 3.13 19.48 -5.30
C ARG A 224 3.56 20.91 -4.95
N THR A 225 2.75 21.92 -5.26
CA THR A 225 3.08 23.32 -4.89
C THR A 225 3.10 23.52 -3.37
N ALA A 226 2.16 22.93 -2.63
CA ALA A 226 2.14 23.00 -1.16
C ALA A 226 3.33 22.28 -0.52
N VAL A 227 3.72 21.10 -1.03
CA VAL A 227 4.93 20.38 -0.58
C VAL A 227 6.20 21.19 -0.88
N ASN A 228 6.31 21.77 -2.08
CA ASN A 228 7.46 22.60 -2.45
C ASN A 228 7.55 23.88 -1.60
N GLN A 229 6.41 24.53 -1.30
CA GLN A 229 6.35 25.68 -0.39
C GLN A 229 6.77 25.31 1.03
N LYS A 230 6.27 24.18 1.56
CA LYS A 230 6.66 23.69 2.90
C LYS A 230 8.14 23.32 2.97
N ASN A 231 8.69 22.67 1.94
CA ASN A 231 10.11 22.34 1.86
C ASN A 231 10.98 23.61 1.76
N ALA A 232 10.58 24.60 0.95
CA ALA A 232 11.27 25.88 0.87
C ALA A 232 11.24 26.66 2.21
N ALA A 233 10.11 26.64 2.93
CA ALA A 233 10.00 27.23 4.27
C ALA A 233 10.93 26.54 5.28
N LEU A 234 10.91 25.21 5.36
CA LEU A 234 11.81 24.43 6.22
C LEU A 234 13.30 24.65 5.88
N HIS A 235 13.64 24.82 4.59
CA HIS A 235 15.00 25.18 4.19
C HIS A 235 15.38 26.61 4.61
N ALA A 236 14.45 27.58 4.55
CA ALA A 236 14.69 28.94 5.03
C ALA A 236 14.86 28.99 6.57
N GLU A 237 14.02 28.26 7.31
CA GLU A 237 14.12 28.10 8.77
C GLU A 237 15.46 27.46 9.16
N ALA A 238 15.85 26.36 8.50
CA ALA A 238 17.14 25.70 8.72
C ALA A 238 18.34 26.60 8.39
N GLN A 239 18.25 27.43 7.34
CA GLN A 239 19.27 28.42 7.01
C GLN A 239 19.37 29.54 8.05
N GLN A 240 18.23 30.02 8.57
CA GLN A 240 18.21 31.02 9.65
C GLN A 240 18.82 30.45 10.93
N HIS A 241 18.44 29.24 11.35
CA HIS A 241 19.04 28.58 12.52
C HIS A 241 20.54 28.32 12.34
N ALA A 242 21.00 27.93 11.15
CA ALA A 242 22.43 27.77 10.86
C ALA A 242 23.18 29.11 10.90
N ALA A 243 22.57 30.22 10.46
CA ALA A 243 23.14 31.55 10.54
C ALA A 243 23.21 32.06 12.00
N ASP A 244 22.15 31.85 12.79
CA ASP A 244 22.12 32.19 14.21
C ASP A 244 23.15 31.40 15.03
N LEU A 245 23.32 30.10 14.75
CA LEU A 245 24.33 29.27 15.41
C LEU A 245 25.76 29.71 15.07
N ARG A 246 26.02 30.04 13.79
CA ARG A 246 27.31 30.63 13.37
C ARG A 246 27.56 31.95 14.08
N ARG A 247 26.59 32.87 14.06
CA ARG A 247 26.69 34.16 14.73
C ARG A 247 26.98 34.01 16.22
N ARG A 248 26.30 33.11 16.93
CA ARG A 248 26.57 32.83 18.36
C ARG A 248 27.98 32.30 18.58
N ALA A 249 28.48 31.43 17.70
CA ALA A 249 29.85 30.93 17.77
C ALA A 249 30.88 32.04 17.47
N ASP A 250 30.60 32.93 16.51
CA ASP A 250 31.44 34.09 16.20
C ASP A 250 31.46 35.12 17.35
N ASP A 251 30.30 35.41 17.95
CA ASP A 251 30.15 36.27 19.14
C ASP A 251 30.92 35.66 20.35
N GLN A 252 30.84 34.34 20.55
CA GLN A 252 31.63 33.62 21.57
C GLN A 252 33.14 33.64 21.28
N ASN A 253 33.55 33.40 20.05
CA ASN A 253 34.94 33.46 19.62
C ASN A 253 35.52 34.87 19.81
N ALA A 254 34.76 35.91 19.49
CA ALA A 254 35.14 37.30 19.73
C ALA A 254 35.28 37.59 21.23
N ALA A 255 34.36 37.12 22.08
CA ALA A 255 34.45 37.25 23.53
C ALA A 255 35.68 36.53 24.11
N HIS A 256 35.98 35.32 23.66
CA HIS A 256 37.18 34.57 24.08
C HIS A 256 38.48 35.22 23.57
N GLN A 257 38.50 35.77 22.35
CA GLN A 257 39.63 36.57 21.86
C GLN A 257 39.84 37.83 22.71
N GLN A 258 38.77 38.54 23.07
CA GLN A 258 38.85 39.69 23.98
C GLN A 258 39.43 39.28 25.34
N GLN A 259 38.90 38.22 25.97
CA GLN A 259 39.42 37.65 27.22
C GLN A 259 40.93 37.31 27.12
N LEU A 260 41.35 36.64 26.05
CA LEU A 260 42.76 36.32 25.79
C LEU A 260 43.62 37.59 25.65
N THR A 261 43.13 38.64 24.97
CA THR A 261 43.90 39.90 24.87
C THR A 261 44.04 40.62 26.22
N VAL A 262 43.01 40.59 27.08
CA VAL A 262 43.08 41.15 28.44
C VAL A 262 44.07 40.36 29.30
N VAL A 263 43.98 39.03 29.30
CA VAL A 263 44.91 38.16 30.04
C VAL A 263 46.36 38.32 29.53
N GLN A 264 46.57 38.48 28.23
CA GLN A 264 47.90 38.81 27.68
C GLN A 264 48.41 40.18 28.13
N GLN A 265 47.56 41.19 28.24
CA GLN A 265 47.93 42.50 28.76
C GLN A 265 48.27 42.43 30.26
N GLU A 266 47.48 41.71 31.06
CA GLU A 266 47.79 41.45 32.47
C GLU A 266 49.11 40.70 32.64
N ILE A 267 49.39 39.66 31.85
CA ILE A 267 50.65 38.92 31.91
C ILE A 267 51.83 39.83 31.55
N ARG A 268 51.68 40.74 30.57
CA ARG A 268 52.71 41.75 30.24
C ARG A 268 52.93 42.72 31.40
N ALA A 269 51.86 43.26 31.99
CA ALA A 269 51.95 44.19 33.12
C ALA A 269 52.57 43.53 34.37
N ARG A 270 52.15 42.30 34.72
CA ARG A 270 52.73 41.52 35.82
C ARG A 270 54.21 41.21 35.58
N ARG A 271 54.62 40.89 34.33
CA ARG A 271 56.05 40.71 33.98
C ARG A 271 56.85 42.00 34.09
N GLN A 272 56.29 43.15 33.70
CA GLN A 272 56.92 44.46 33.87
C GLN A 272 57.09 44.82 35.36
N ALA A 273 56.06 44.61 36.18
CA ALA A 273 56.13 44.82 37.63
C ALA A 273 57.16 43.88 38.31
N LEU A 274 57.23 42.61 37.90
CA LEU A 274 58.26 41.69 38.39
C LEU A 274 59.68 42.13 38.00
N ALA A 275 59.89 42.61 36.78
CA ALA A 275 61.18 43.14 36.33
C ALA A 275 61.57 44.43 37.09
N GLN A 276 60.60 45.29 37.42
CA GLN A 276 60.82 46.47 38.27
C GLN A 276 61.21 46.07 39.69
N LEU A 277 60.48 45.13 40.32
CA LEU A 277 60.81 44.62 41.64
C LEU A 277 62.16 43.89 41.68
N GLN A 278 62.55 43.21 40.61
CA GLN A 278 63.89 42.62 40.46
C GLN A 278 64.97 43.71 40.40
N ALA A 279 64.79 44.75 39.59
CA ALA A 279 65.75 45.87 39.53
C ALA A 279 65.84 46.65 40.87
N GLU A 280 64.72 46.85 41.57
CA GLU A 280 64.70 47.44 42.91
C GLU A 280 65.42 46.56 43.94
N LEU A 281 65.22 45.24 43.87
CA LEU A 281 65.91 44.26 44.70
C LEU A 281 67.41 44.25 44.41
N ASP A 282 67.84 44.28 43.15
CA ASP A 282 69.25 44.35 42.76
C ASP A 282 69.90 45.64 43.27
N ILE A 283 69.21 46.78 43.16
CA ILE A 283 69.66 48.07 43.71
C ILE A 283 69.73 48.01 45.24
N ALA A 284 68.77 47.37 45.91
CA ALA A 284 68.79 47.19 47.36
C ALA A 284 69.93 46.25 47.82
N GLN A 285 70.21 45.18 47.08
CA GLN A 285 71.35 44.30 47.31
C GLN A 285 72.68 45.02 47.10
N GLN A 286 72.82 45.80 46.02
CA GLN A 286 74.00 46.63 45.77
C GLN A 286 74.23 47.65 46.90
N ARG A 287 73.18 48.35 47.35
CA ARG A 287 73.24 49.25 48.50
C ARG A 287 73.60 48.54 49.80
N LEU A 288 73.13 47.30 50.01
CA LEU A 288 73.49 46.50 51.18
C LEU A 288 74.95 46.02 51.11
N VAL A 289 75.46 45.65 49.93
CA VAL A 289 76.89 45.34 49.72
C VAL A 289 77.75 46.58 49.95
N GLN A 290 77.35 47.74 49.42
CA GLN A 290 78.04 49.01 49.65
C GLN A 290 78.03 49.39 51.13
N SER A 291 76.87 49.36 51.81
CA SER A 291 76.78 49.64 53.25
C SER A 291 77.59 48.66 54.12
N ARG A 292 77.80 47.42 53.66
CA ARG A 292 78.73 46.45 54.30
C ARG A 292 80.20 46.77 54.03
N GLN A 293 80.54 47.27 52.83
CA GLN A 293 81.89 47.74 52.51
C GLN A 293 82.22 49.01 53.30
N ASP A 294 81.31 49.98 53.34
CA ASP A 294 81.40 51.22 54.12
C ASP A 294 81.53 50.91 55.61
N GLY A 295 80.71 49.99 56.12
CA GLY A 295 80.79 49.47 57.48
C GLY A 295 82.16 48.82 57.77
N ALA A 296 82.64 47.94 56.89
CA ALA A 296 83.95 47.33 57.02
C ALA A 296 85.12 48.34 56.88
N THR A 297 84.95 49.48 56.19
CA THR A 297 85.94 50.56 56.26
C THR A 297 85.88 51.30 57.59
N ALA A 298 84.69 51.62 58.10
CA ALA A 298 84.53 52.23 59.42
C ALA A 298 85.07 51.33 60.55
N GLU A 299 84.89 50.01 60.47
CA GLU A 299 85.48 49.04 61.40
C GLU A 299 87.01 49.04 61.35
N ARG A 300 87.62 49.13 60.15
CA ARG A 300 89.09 49.26 60.00
C ARG A 300 89.60 50.60 60.52
N ASP A 301 88.85 51.67 60.33
CA ASP A 301 89.22 53.01 60.82
C ASP A 301 89.08 53.07 62.34
N VAL A 302 88.05 52.45 62.93
CA VAL A 302 87.92 52.27 64.38
C VAL A 302 89.05 51.41 64.92
N ALA A 303 89.44 50.32 64.25
CA ALA A 303 90.59 49.50 64.66
C ALA A 303 91.91 50.28 64.59
N GLN A 304 92.13 51.10 63.56
CA GLN A 304 93.29 52.00 63.47
C GLN A 304 93.27 53.08 64.56
N LEU A 305 92.11 53.63 64.91
CA LEU A 305 91.97 54.60 66.00
C LEU A 305 92.21 53.94 67.37
N GLN A 306 91.75 52.71 67.57
CA GLN A 306 92.05 51.91 68.77
C GLN A 306 93.54 51.56 68.85
N GLN A 307 94.19 51.24 67.72
CA GLN A 307 95.64 51.04 67.66
C GLN A 307 96.39 52.33 68.02
N ARG A 308 96.03 53.49 67.44
CA ARG A 308 96.63 54.78 67.81
C ARG A 308 96.38 55.15 69.27
N LEU A 309 95.25 54.75 69.85
CA LEU A 309 94.97 54.93 71.27
C LEU A 309 95.85 54.00 72.13
N SER A 310 96.11 52.76 71.69
CA SER A 310 97.01 51.83 72.40
C SER A 310 98.48 52.22 72.26
N GLU A 311 98.89 52.76 71.11
CA GLU A 311 100.20 53.38 70.86
C GLU A 311 100.39 54.61 71.75
N THR A 312 99.50 55.60 71.69
CA THR A 312 99.63 56.82 72.52
C THR A 312 99.49 56.57 74.03
N THR A 313 98.76 55.53 74.46
CA THR A 313 98.76 55.12 75.88
C THR A 313 100.02 54.34 76.27
N GLN A 314 100.65 53.60 75.35
CA GLN A 314 101.99 53.03 75.58
C GLN A 314 103.07 54.11 75.63
N GLU A 315 103.03 55.11 74.74
CA GLU A 315 103.90 56.29 74.77
C GLU A 315 103.72 57.08 76.07
N LEU A 316 102.48 57.33 76.50
CA LEU A 316 102.17 58.01 77.76
C LEU A 316 102.69 57.20 78.97
N ASN A 317 102.55 55.88 78.98
CA ASN A 317 103.12 55.03 80.03
C ASN A 317 104.66 55.01 80.00
N HIS A 318 105.27 55.06 78.82
CA HIS A 318 106.72 55.16 78.66
C HIS A 318 107.26 56.48 79.21
N GLU A 319 106.66 57.62 78.83
CA GLU A 319 107.03 58.93 79.38
C GLU A 319 106.68 59.07 80.87
N MET A 320 105.61 58.43 81.36
CA MET A 320 105.32 58.34 82.80
C MET A 320 106.42 57.57 83.55
N HIS A 321 106.84 56.39 83.09
CA HIS A 321 107.96 55.66 83.69
C HIS A 321 109.27 56.45 83.59
N ARG A 322 109.53 57.14 82.48
CA ARG A 322 110.67 58.05 82.32
C ARG A 322 110.64 59.20 83.33
N LEU A 323 109.46 59.75 83.63
CA LEU A 323 109.23 60.73 84.69
C LEU A 323 109.43 60.14 86.09
N GLU A 324 109.00 58.90 86.33
CA GLU A 324 109.26 58.19 87.59
C GLU A 324 110.75 57.91 87.79
N GLU A 325 111.49 57.51 86.75
CA GLU A 325 112.94 57.32 86.80
C GLU A 325 113.67 58.65 87.03
N ALA A 326 113.29 59.70 86.30
CA ALA A 326 113.81 61.04 86.53
C ALA A 326 113.55 61.50 87.98
N ARG A 327 112.33 61.28 88.51
CA ARG A 327 111.98 61.58 89.90
C ARG A 327 112.79 60.74 90.90
N ARG A 328 112.93 59.43 90.69
CA ARG A 328 113.77 58.56 91.54
C ARG A 328 115.24 59.01 91.54
N SER A 329 115.74 59.48 90.40
CA SER A 329 117.08 60.08 90.31
C SER A 329 117.18 61.40 91.09
N ALA A 330 116.19 62.28 91.01
CA ALA A 330 116.11 63.53 91.77
C ALA A 330 116.01 63.28 93.29
N GLU A 331 115.17 62.35 93.74
CA GLU A 331 115.08 61.95 95.15
C GLU A 331 116.37 61.30 95.66
N SER A 332 117.12 60.59 94.82
CA SER A 332 118.44 60.06 95.20
C SER A 332 119.49 61.17 95.31
N ALA A 333 119.49 62.14 94.40
CA ALA A 333 120.34 63.34 94.45
C ALA A 333 120.00 64.22 95.67
N GLU A 334 118.72 64.35 96.02
CA GLU A 334 118.28 65.07 97.22
C GLU A 334 118.73 64.36 98.50
N ARG A 335 118.60 63.02 98.59
CA ARG A 335 119.15 62.23 99.70
C ARG A 335 120.68 62.40 99.83
N HIS A 336 121.40 62.47 98.71
CA HIS A 336 122.83 62.82 98.72
C HIS A 336 123.09 64.26 99.19
N ALA A 337 122.29 65.25 98.77
CA ALA A 337 122.42 66.63 99.22
C ALA A 337 122.12 66.80 100.73
N VAL A 338 121.14 66.07 101.26
CA VAL A 338 120.84 66.00 102.70
C VAL A 338 122.00 65.33 103.46
N ALA A 339 122.56 64.23 102.95
CA ALA A 339 123.73 63.58 103.54
C ALA A 339 124.97 64.51 103.58
N VAL A 340 125.17 65.34 102.54
CA VAL A 340 126.23 66.36 102.52
C VAL A 340 125.95 67.49 103.52
N ARG A 341 124.73 68.04 103.59
CA ARG A 341 124.36 69.05 104.61
C ARG A 341 124.57 68.54 106.02
N ALA A 342 124.14 67.31 106.30
CA ALA A 342 124.32 66.65 107.59
C ALA A 342 125.79 66.28 107.90
N ARG A 343 126.71 66.39 106.94
CA ARG A 343 128.16 66.28 107.15
C ARG A 343 128.74 67.65 107.51
N VAL A 344 128.43 68.68 106.71
CA VAL A 344 128.87 70.07 106.91
C VAL A 344 128.41 70.64 108.26
N GLN A 345 127.17 70.39 108.70
CA GLN A 345 126.70 70.88 110.01
C GLN A 345 127.51 70.30 111.19
N ARG A 346 127.87 69.01 111.14
CA ARG A 346 128.72 68.33 112.15
C ARG A 346 130.21 68.71 112.08
N GLU A 347 130.59 69.58 111.15
CA GLU A 347 131.91 70.21 111.07
C GLU A 347 131.84 71.66 111.54
N ALA A 348 130.81 72.43 111.13
CA ALA A 348 130.54 73.78 111.63
C ALA A 348 130.36 73.83 113.17
N GLU A 349 129.59 72.89 113.73
CA GLU A 349 129.33 72.79 115.19
C GLU A 349 130.60 72.44 116.00
N ARG A 350 131.59 71.82 115.34
CA ARG A 350 132.91 71.52 115.91
C ARG A 350 133.83 72.74 115.91
N VAL A 351 133.73 73.58 114.88
CA VAL A 351 134.48 74.84 114.76
C VAL A 351 133.94 75.92 115.70
N ALA A 352 132.62 76.00 115.88
CA ALA A 352 131.98 76.99 116.77
C ALA A 352 132.46 76.85 118.23
N ASN A 353 132.55 75.62 118.74
CA ASN A 353 133.03 75.36 120.10
C ASN A 353 134.55 75.58 120.26
N LEU A 354 135.32 75.55 119.17
CA LEU A 354 136.75 75.87 119.18
C LEU A 354 137.01 77.39 119.33
N ALA A 355 136.14 78.21 118.74
CA ALA A 355 136.28 79.67 118.74
C ALA A 355 136.08 80.33 120.12
N ALA A 356 135.21 79.76 120.97
CA ALA A 356 134.92 80.31 122.30
C ALA A 356 136.08 80.17 123.30
N ALA A 357 136.88 79.10 123.19
CA ALA A 357 138.04 78.88 124.07
C ALA A 357 139.25 79.77 123.70
N ALA A 358 139.39 80.14 122.43
CA ALA A 358 140.55 80.85 121.89
C ALA A 358 140.77 82.28 122.46
N VAL A 359 139.74 82.89 123.04
CA VAL A 359 139.82 84.25 123.62
C VAL A 359 140.45 84.28 125.02
N MET A 360 140.42 83.16 125.76
CA MET A 360 141.01 83.06 127.11
C MET A 360 142.36 82.32 127.13
N ALA A 361 142.69 81.56 126.07
CA ALA A 361 143.88 80.73 125.98
C ALA A 361 144.81 81.09 124.79
N ALA A 362 144.79 82.34 124.35
CA ALA A 362 145.99 82.96 123.74
C ALA A 362 147.03 83.37 124.81
N ALA A 363 146.75 83.04 126.08
CA ALA A 363 147.69 82.29 126.90
C ALA A 363 147.92 80.85 126.36
N VAL A 364 148.68 80.75 125.27
CA VAL A 364 149.48 79.58 124.82
C VAL A 364 148.78 78.29 124.31
N GLY A 365 148.89 78.06 122.98
CA GLY A 365 148.69 76.77 122.26
C GLY A 365 148.44 77.02 120.76
N GLY A 366 148.75 76.16 119.78
CA GLY A 366 149.46 74.86 119.71
C GLY A 366 149.62 74.43 118.23
N VAL A 367 150.40 73.38 117.91
CA VAL A 367 150.76 72.97 116.52
C VAL A 367 150.43 71.50 116.17
N GLU A 368 150.32 71.21 114.86
CA GLU A 368 150.43 69.95 114.07
C GLU A 368 150.23 68.54 114.72
N THR A 369 149.48 67.63 114.04
CA THR A 369 149.78 66.15 113.79
C THR A 369 148.55 65.29 113.34
N GLY A 370 148.79 64.15 112.63
CA GLY A 370 147.90 62.96 112.44
C GLY A 370 146.71 63.05 111.45
N GLU A 371 146.31 62.10 110.57
CA GLU A 371 146.78 60.77 110.04
C GLU A 371 146.06 59.44 110.46
N TYR A 372 145.70 58.61 109.43
CA TYR A 372 145.25 57.18 109.41
C TYR A 372 143.97 56.74 110.19
N PRO A 373 143.37 55.52 109.98
CA PRO A 373 143.73 54.35 109.12
C PRO A 373 142.61 53.82 108.15
N ARG A 374 142.79 52.60 107.60
CA ARG A 374 142.00 51.90 106.53
C ARG A 374 141.04 50.79 107.03
N VAL A 375 140.15 50.29 106.16
CA VAL A 375 139.81 48.84 105.93
C VAL A 375 139.51 48.60 104.41
N GLN A 376 139.46 47.34 103.92
CA GLN A 376 139.34 46.89 102.50
C GLN A 376 138.27 45.75 102.29
N MET A 377 138.21 45.16 101.06
CA MET A 377 137.56 43.88 100.62
C MET A 377 136.03 43.92 100.32
N ARG A 378 135.39 43.11 99.43
CA ARG A 378 135.79 42.22 98.29
C ARG A 378 134.60 42.01 97.26
N PRO A 379 134.80 41.47 96.03
CA PRO A 379 133.77 41.47 94.94
C PRO A 379 133.27 40.08 94.40
N ASN A 380 132.47 40.10 93.30
CA ASN A 380 132.09 39.01 92.34
C ASN A 380 130.83 38.11 92.73
N PRO A 381 130.41 37.02 92.03
CA PRO A 381 129.69 36.99 90.71
C PRO A 381 128.59 35.87 90.47
N ARG A 382 127.90 35.91 89.29
CA ARG A 382 127.38 34.76 88.43
C ARG A 382 126.22 33.78 88.83
N HIS A 383 125.60 33.18 87.78
CA HIS A 383 124.71 31.96 87.69
C HIS A 383 123.27 32.10 88.28
N SER A 384 122.18 31.36 87.94
CA SER A 384 121.78 30.21 87.05
C SER A 384 120.37 30.50 86.41
N ALA A 385 119.71 29.77 85.48
CA ALA A 385 119.70 28.39 84.88
C ALA A 385 118.73 27.33 85.51
N ALA A 386 118.23 26.35 84.69
CA ALA A 386 117.21 25.27 84.94
C ALA A 386 115.70 25.67 84.79
N GLU A 387 114.67 24.83 84.52
CA GLU A 387 114.43 23.60 83.68
C GLU A 387 112.86 23.33 83.52
N PRO A 388 112.25 22.17 83.09
CA PRO A 388 110.91 22.12 82.41
C PRO A 388 109.73 21.32 83.07
N ASP A 389 108.53 21.32 82.42
CA ASP A 389 107.32 20.41 82.44
C ASP A 389 106.38 20.88 81.25
N GLU A 390 105.41 20.21 80.55
CA GLU A 390 104.62 18.94 80.56
C GLU A 390 103.34 18.87 81.47
N VAL A 391 102.16 18.22 81.19
CA VAL A 391 101.55 17.25 80.21
C VAL A 391 100.00 17.57 80.04
N GLU A 392 99.01 16.94 79.34
CA GLU A 392 98.83 15.75 78.43
C GLU A 392 97.59 15.82 77.43
N VAL A 393 96.31 15.59 77.86
CA VAL A 393 95.08 15.22 77.05
C VAL A 393 93.78 15.96 77.49
N HIS A 394 92.54 15.86 76.91
CA HIS A 394 91.81 14.81 76.16
C HIS A 394 90.64 15.33 75.25
N ALA A 395 90.19 14.46 74.31
CA ALA A 395 88.83 14.10 73.82
C ALA A 395 87.62 15.10 73.92
N GLU A 396 86.56 15.03 73.08
CA GLU A 396 85.88 13.85 72.51
C GLU A 396 85.14 14.15 71.18
N GLN A 397 84.67 13.11 70.47
CA GLN A 397 83.88 13.18 69.22
C GLN A 397 82.42 12.76 69.47
N VAL A 398 81.50 13.04 68.53
CA VAL A 398 80.56 12.05 67.96
C VAL A 398 79.69 12.70 66.86
N GLU A 399 79.63 12.02 65.71
CA GLU A 399 78.64 12.19 64.65
C GLU A 399 77.82 10.87 64.60
N PRO A 400 76.62 10.78 63.98
CA PRO A 400 76.61 10.64 62.52
C PRO A 400 75.42 11.25 61.77
N VAL A 401 75.64 11.50 60.48
CA VAL A 401 74.59 11.61 59.45
C VAL A 401 73.98 10.24 59.12
N LEU A 402 72.70 10.19 58.73
CA LEU A 402 72.22 9.20 57.75
C LEU A 402 71.13 9.78 56.85
N GLU A 403 71.19 9.43 55.58
CA GLU A 403 70.34 9.94 54.49
C GLU A 403 69.08 9.06 54.31
N LEU A 404 68.08 9.58 53.60
CA LEU A 404 67.25 8.77 52.69
C LEU A 404 66.51 9.69 51.69
N GLU A 405 66.95 9.69 50.43
CA GLU A 405 66.20 10.25 49.31
C GLU A 405 65.18 9.24 48.77
N GLY A 406 64.12 9.72 48.09
CA GLY A 406 63.17 8.85 47.37
C GLY A 406 61.76 9.43 47.22
N PRO A 407 61.50 10.30 46.23
CA PRO A 407 60.17 10.89 45.99
C PRO A 407 59.38 10.13 44.90
N ALA A 408 58.14 10.59 44.63
CA ALA A 408 57.54 10.87 43.30
C ALA A 408 57.73 9.92 42.08
N GLN A 409 56.82 9.74 41.12
CA GLN A 409 55.46 10.26 40.82
C GLN A 409 54.97 9.62 39.50
N VAL A 410 53.65 9.48 39.27
CA VAL A 410 52.96 9.65 37.94
C VAL A 410 53.40 8.54 36.90
N GLU A 411 52.80 8.17 35.75
CA GLU A 411 51.83 8.62 34.72
C GLU A 411 50.77 7.50 34.48
N ASP A 412 49.51 7.69 34.08
CA ASP A 412 48.86 8.39 32.93
C ASP A 412 48.64 7.47 31.68
N ALA A 413 47.85 7.92 30.70
CA ALA A 413 47.24 7.22 29.55
C ALA A 413 46.07 6.26 29.92
N VAL A 414 44.80 6.41 29.49
CA VAL A 414 44.16 6.84 28.23
C VAL A 414 44.11 5.74 27.15
N ALA A 415 42.92 5.13 26.97
CA ALA A 415 42.28 4.85 25.66
C ALA A 415 40.91 4.15 25.83
N GLU A 416 39.84 4.72 25.26
CA GLU A 416 38.73 3.92 24.71
C GLU A 416 39.10 3.47 23.27
N PRO A 417 38.38 2.50 22.68
CA PRO A 417 37.34 2.94 21.75
C PRO A 417 36.04 2.12 21.79
N VAL A 418 35.04 2.64 21.07
CA VAL A 418 33.66 2.10 20.96
C VAL A 418 33.52 1.08 19.81
N GLU A 419 32.81 -0.01 20.10
CA GLU A 419 32.10 -0.87 19.14
C GLU A 419 30.67 -1.10 19.70
N GLY A 420 29.60 -1.34 18.94
CA GLY A 420 29.46 -1.47 17.48
C GLY A 420 28.21 -2.32 17.16
N GLU A 421 27.08 -1.69 16.81
CA GLU A 421 25.81 -2.40 16.53
C GLU A 421 25.82 -3.13 15.17
N PRO A 422 25.22 -4.33 15.06
CA PRO A 422 24.86 -4.94 13.78
C PRO A 422 23.35 -4.82 13.49
N GLU A 423 23.02 -4.30 12.31
CA GLU A 423 21.65 -4.28 11.76
C GLU A 423 21.06 -5.70 11.63
N GLN A 424 19.73 -5.84 11.75
CA GLN A 424 18.99 -6.96 11.15
C GLN A 424 17.94 -6.42 10.18
N ARG A 425 18.04 -6.84 8.91
CA ARG A 425 17.13 -6.48 7.83
C ARG A 425 16.18 -7.64 7.55
N HIS A 426 14.89 -7.35 7.42
CA HIS A 426 13.92 -8.29 6.85
C HIS A 426 13.15 -7.61 5.72
N HIS A 427 13.34 -8.13 4.50
CA HIS A 427 12.43 -7.97 3.37
C HIS A 427 11.09 -8.65 3.75
N GLU A 428 9.93 -8.00 3.61
CA GLU A 428 9.23 -7.67 2.35
C GLU A 428 8.55 -8.91 1.76
N GLY A 429 7.20 -8.91 1.70
CA GLY A 429 6.43 -10.09 1.35
C GLY A 429 4.92 -9.98 1.57
N ASP A 430 4.26 -9.02 0.91
CA ASP A 430 2.81 -9.11 0.69
C ASP A 430 2.48 -10.22 -0.31
N PRO A 431 1.30 -10.86 -0.19
CA PRO A 431 0.38 -10.77 -1.33
C PRO A 431 -1.08 -10.56 -0.90
N GLU A 432 -1.61 -9.36 -1.17
CA GLU A 432 -3.03 -9.06 -1.04
C GLU A 432 -3.83 -9.66 -2.22
N LEU A 433 -4.33 -10.90 -2.06
CA LEU A 433 -5.19 -11.58 -3.03
C LEU A 433 -6.35 -12.31 -2.33
N ALA A 434 -7.36 -11.55 -1.89
CA ALA A 434 -8.50 -12.09 -1.12
C ALA A 434 -9.89 -11.55 -1.53
N GLU A 435 -10.06 -10.96 -2.72
CA GLU A 435 -11.34 -10.31 -3.11
C GLU A 435 -11.84 -10.66 -4.53
N TYR A 436 -12.19 -11.93 -4.79
CA TYR A 436 -12.95 -12.32 -5.99
C TYR A 436 -13.91 -13.51 -5.73
N ALA A 437 -14.87 -13.34 -4.82
CA ALA A 437 -15.83 -14.40 -4.48
C ALA A 437 -17.23 -13.92 -4.01
N ASN A 438 -17.85 -12.94 -4.67
CA ASN A 438 -19.30 -12.76 -4.52
C ASN A 438 -19.98 -12.16 -5.77
N GLY A 439 -20.88 -12.92 -6.39
CA GLY A 439 -21.57 -12.49 -7.61
C GLY A 439 -22.77 -13.37 -7.98
N ARG A 440 -23.93 -12.73 -8.20
CA ARG A 440 -25.24 -13.30 -8.60
C ARG A 440 -25.96 -14.20 -7.59
N ARG A 441 -26.63 -13.53 -6.64
CA ARG A 441 -28.04 -13.69 -6.25
C ARG A 441 -28.35 -12.52 -5.30
N ASP A 442 -29.46 -11.78 -5.38
CA ASP A 442 -30.72 -12.05 -6.08
C ASP A 442 -31.14 -10.92 -7.04
N GLY A 443 -32.14 -11.20 -7.89
CA GLY A 443 -32.81 -10.21 -8.73
C GLY A 443 -34.29 -10.54 -8.81
N GLU A 444 -35.11 -9.84 -8.01
CA GLU A 444 -36.56 -10.05 -7.99
C GLU A 444 -37.18 -9.65 -9.34
N LEU A 445 -37.92 -10.56 -9.96
CA LEU A 445 -38.72 -10.29 -11.15
C LEU A 445 -39.98 -9.52 -10.76
N ALA A 446 -39.83 -8.20 -10.57
CA ALA A 446 -40.93 -7.27 -10.37
C ALA A 446 -41.79 -7.15 -11.65
N VAL A 447 -42.77 -8.05 -11.80
CA VAL A 447 -43.73 -8.02 -12.90
C VAL A 447 -44.71 -6.86 -12.69
N PRO A 448 -44.78 -5.86 -13.59
CA PRO A 448 -45.75 -4.77 -13.47
C PRO A 448 -47.16 -5.29 -13.82
N ALA A 449 -47.98 -5.51 -12.79
CA ALA A 449 -49.35 -5.96 -12.97
C ALA A 449 -50.22 -4.89 -13.65
N GLN A 450 -50.44 -5.04 -14.96
CA GLN A 450 -51.32 -4.17 -15.73
C GLN A 450 -52.78 -4.35 -15.29
N ARG A 451 -53.26 -3.48 -14.38
CA ARG A 451 -54.68 -3.36 -14.07
C ARG A 451 -55.44 -2.81 -15.27
N GLN A 452 -56.19 -3.66 -15.96
CA GLN A 452 -57.29 -3.19 -16.81
C GLN A 452 -58.38 -2.61 -15.89
N PRO A 453 -58.90 -1.40 -16.15
CA PRO A 453 -60.10 -0.92 -15.49
C PRO A 453 -61.33 -1.47 -16.22
N GLU A 454 -62.10 -2.35 -15.56
CA GLU A 454 -63.43 -2.69 -16.03
C GLU A 454 -64.31 -1.43 -16.07
N ARG A 455 -64.89 -1.12 -17.23
CA ARG A 455 -66.00 -0.17 -17.35
C ARG A 455 -67.30 -0.94 -17.55
N VAL A 456 -68.13 -0.93 -16.51
CA VAL A 456 -69.52 -1.38 -16.57
C VAL A 456 -70.43 -0.16 -16.68
N GLY A 457 -71.44 -0.27 -17.53
CA GLY A 457 -72.41 0.77 -17.86
C GLY A 457 -72.07 1.44 -19.19
N ALA A 458 -73.04 1.83 -20.01
CA ALA A 458 -74.49 1.63 -20.04
C ALA A 458 -74.94 2.27 -21.39
N ASP A 459 -76.24 2.42 -21.60
CA ASP A 459 -76.89 3.03 -22.78
C ASP A 459 -76.72 2.16 -24.07
N VAL A 460 -77.75 1.70 -24.78
CA VAL A 460 -79.12 2.20 -25.10
C VAL A 460 -79.11 3.31 -26.17
N GLU A 461 -79.05 2.89 -27.43
CA GLU A 461 -80.18 2.95 -28.39
C GLU A 461 -80.02 1.88 -29.49
#